data_AF-A0A557ST67-F1
#
_entry.id   AF-A0A557ST67-F1
#
_cell.length_a   1.000
_cell.length_b   1.000
_cell.length_c   1.000
_cell.angle_alpha   90.00
_cell.angle_beta   90.00
_cell.angle_gamma   90.00
#
_symmetry.space_group_name_H-M   'P 1'
#
loop_
_entity.id
_entity.type
_entity.pdbx_description
1 polymer ?
#
loop_
_entity_poly.entity_id
_entity_poly.type
_entity_poly.pdbx_seq_one_letter_code
_entity_poly.pdbx_strand_id
1 'polypeptide(L)'
;MRLGKLYNKYKDYVLFNKNLLISGIFAFFAGAIFTQFYSELSSDSLSNSIVTLIFEYCIYIPIFSYLFYLDNKIRYYHLETGKKNYNRIRTDIKKLITAFAISETIYSVSKVVLHYQLLILGFIEPYQTSMIASTIAWIIFLLIINLSVKAVHLFKSK
;
A
#
# COMPACT_ATOMS: atom_id res chain seq x y z
N MET A 1 22.31 -5.92 22.56
CA MET A 1 22.37 -4.43 22.49
C MET A 1 22.43 -3.83 21.07
N ARG A 2 22.84 -4.56 20.01
CA ARG A 2 22.89 -4.04 18.62
C ARG A 2 21.53 -3.99 17.89
N LEU A 3 20.65 -4.98 18.06
CA LEU A 3 19.34 -5.01 17.39
C LEU A 3 18.42 -3.84 17.79
N GLY A 4 18.37 -3.49 19.08
CA GLY A 4 17.55 -2.37 19.56
C GLY A 4 17.95 -1.03 18.94
N LYS A 5 19.26 -0.79 18.72
CA LYS A 5 19.74 0.42 18.04
C LYS A 5 19.37 0.45 16.56
N LEU A 6 19.46 -0.68 15.86
CA LEU A 6 19.03 -0.78 14.46
C LEU A 6 17.52 -0.58 14.31
N TYR A 7 16.73 -1.24 15.15
CA TYR A 7 15.28 -1.06 15.17
C TYR A 7 14.91 0.41 15.38
N ASN A 8 15.51 1.09 16.36
CA ASN A 8 15.18 2.48 16.63
C ASN A 8 15.57 3.44 15.48
N LYS A 9 16.60 3.09 14.69
CA LYS A 9 17.01 3.85 13.50
C LYS A 9 16.02 3.70 12.33
N TYR A 10 15.49 2.50 12.11
CA TYR A 10 14.57 2.19 11.00
C TYR A 10 13.10 2.08 11.42
N LYS A 11 12.78 2.42 12.68
CA LYS A 11 11.46 2.24 13.29
C LYS A 11 10.34 2.80 12.43
N ASP A 12 10.49 4.01 11.91
CA ASP A 12 9.47 4.68 11.11
C ASP A 12 9.17 3.92 9.80
N TYR A 13 10.20 3.35 9.16
CA TYR A 13 10.05 2.51 7.96
C TYR A 13 9.40 1.16 8.30
N VAL A 14 9.78 0.55 9.43
CA VAL A 14 9.17 -0.72 9.87
C VAL A 14 7.69 -0.53 10.19
N LEU A 15 7.34 0.54 10.92
CA LEU A 15 5.95 0.87 11.24
C LEU A 15 5.13 1.21 10.00
N PHE A 16 5.72 1.92 9.03
CA PHE A 16 5.09 2.18 7.74
C PHE A 16 4.72 0.91 6.99
N ASN A 17 5.68 -0.02 6.83
CA ASN A 17 5.43 -1.30 6.16
C ASN A 17 4.45 -2.18 6.94
N LYS A 18 4.52 -2.18 8.28
CA LYS A 18 3.53 -2.84 9.14
C LYS A 18 2.12 -2.34 8.82
N ASN A 19 1.94 -1.02 8.68
CA ASN A 19 0.63 -0.43 8.40
C ASN A 19 0.13 -0.79 7.00
N LEU A 20 1.02 -0.78 5.99
CA LEU A 20 0.70 -1.26 4.62
C LEU A 20 0.20 -2.71 4.62
N LEU A 21 0.92 -3.60 5.32
CA LEU A 21 0.57 -5.01 5.37
C LEU A 21 -0.75 -5.25 6.08
N ILE A 22 -0.96 -4.62 7.24
CA ILE A 22 -2.21 -4.76 7.99
C ILE A 22 -3.39 -4.26 7.16
N SER A 23 -3.30 -3.05 6.59
CA SER A 23 -4.39 -2.51 5.78
C SER A 23 -4.66 -3.34 4.52
N GLY A 24 -3.61 -3.87 3.89
CA GLY A 24 -3.72 -4.77 2.74
C GLY A 24 -4.44 -6.08 3.09
N ILE A 25 -4.11 -6.69 4.23
CA ILE A 25 -4.76 -7.92 4.70
C ILE A 25 -6.26 -7.69 4.99
N PHE A 26 -6.59 -6.59 5.67
CA PHE A 26 -8.00 -6.25 5.93
C PHE A 26 -8.77 -6.00 4.63
N ALA A 27 -8.20 -5.25 3.70
CA ALA A 27 -8.82 -4.99 2.40
C ALA A 27 -9.03 -6.29 1.61
N PHE A 28 -8.03 -7.18 1.58
CA PHE A 28 -8.11 -8.47 0.90
C PHE A 28 -9.28 -9.33 1.42
N PHE A 29 -9.40 -9.51 2.74
CA PHE A 29 -10.49 -10.32 3.30
C PHE A 29 -11.85 -9.63 3.15
N ALA A 30 -11.92 -8.31 3.33
CA ALA A 30 -13.15 -7.55 3.15
C ALA A 30 -13.63 -7.59 1.68
N GLY A 31 -12.71 -7.45 0.73
CA GLY A 31 -12.94 -7.58 -0.70
C GLY A 31 -13.51 -8.96 -1.04
N ALA A 32 -12.88 -10.04 -0.57
CA ALA A 32 -13.36 -11.40 -0.80
C ALA A 32 -14.79 -11.63 -0.29
N ILE A 33 -15.11 -11.16 0.92
CA ILE A 33 -16.47 -11.25 1.49
C ILE A 33 -17.45 -10.41 0.65
N PHE A 34 -17.04 -9.20 0.26
CA PHE A 34 -17.88 -8.31 -0.54
C PHE A 34 -18.15 -8.86 -1.94
N THR A 35 -17.16 -9.43 -2.63
CA THR A 35 -17.32 -10.06 -3.95
C THR A 35 -18.34 -11.19 -3.91
N GLN A 36 -18.29 -12.03 -2.88
CA GLN A 36 -19.26 -13.12 -2.69
C GLN A 36 -20.67 -12.55 -2.58
N PHE A 37 -20.88 -11.55 -1.71
CA PHE A 37 -22.17 -10.89 -1.54
C PHE A 37 -22.64 -10.17 -2.83
N TYR A 38 -21.75 -9.46 -3.52
CA TYR A 38 -22.11 -8.69 -4.72
C TYR A 38 -22.38 -9.59 -5.94
N SER A 39 -21.76 -10.78 -6.00
CA SER A 39 -22.01 -11.78 -7.05
C SER A 39 -23.44 -12.34 -7.01
N GLU A 40 -24.06 -12.35 -5.84
CA GLU A 40 -25.47 -12.73 -5.68
C GLU A 40 -26.42 -11.63 -6.17
N LEU A 41 -25.96 -10.37 -6.18
CA LEU A 41 -26.74 -9.21 -6.60
C LEU A 41 -26.64 -8.91 -8.10
N SER A 42 -25.51 -9.27 -8.72
CA SER A 42 -25.28 -9.02 -10.15
C SER A 42 -24.36 -10.08 -10.76
N SER A 43 -24.78 -10.61 -11.92
CA SER A 43 -24.04 -11.64 -12.66
C SER A 43 -22.93 -11.07 -13.54
N ASP A 44 -22.82 -9.74 -13.64
CA ASP A 44 -21.82 -9.08 -14.47
C ASP A 44 -20.45 -9.08 -13.80
N SER A 45 -19.59 -9.96 -14.28
CA SER A 45 -18.21 -10.15 -13.79
C SER A 45 -17.35 -8.89 -13.86
N LEU A 46 -17.60 -8.01 -14.84
CA LEU A 46 -16.84 -6.77 -15.01
C LEU A 46 -17.23 -5.75 -13.94
N SER A 47 -18.53 -5.51 -13.75
CA SER A 47 -19.02 -4.66 -12.66
C SER A 47 -18.57 -5.17 -11.29
N ASN A 48 -18.69 -6.48 -11.02
CA ASN A 48 -18.28 -7.06 -9.74
C ASN A 48 -16.79 -6.82 -9.45
N SER A 49 -15.93 -6.99 -10.45
CA SER A 49 -14.48 -6.77 -10.31
C SER A 49 -14.14 -5.31 -10.01
N ILE A 50 -14.79 -4.36 -10.71
CA ILE A 50 -14.57 -2.92 -10.50
C ILE A 50 -15.09 -2.48 -9.13
N VAL A 51 -16.31 -2.89 -8.77
CA VAL A 51 -16.93 -2.49 -7.50
C VAL A 51 -16.19 -3.11 -6.31
N THR A 52 -15.76 -4.37 -6.41
CA THR A 52 -14.90 -5.01 -5.40
C THR A 52 -13.60 -4.23 -5.23
N LEU A 53 -12.91 -3.87 -6.31
CA LEU A 53 -11.65 -3.11 -6.23
C LEU A 53 -11.86 -1.75 -5.55
N ILE A 54 -12.94 -1.05 -5.89
CA ILE A 54 -13.30 0.22 -5.23
C ILE A 54 -13.56 -0.02 -3.74
N PHE A 55 -14.29 -1.08 -3.39
CA PHE A 55 -14.58 -1.45 -2.00
C PHE A 55 -13.29 -1.77 -1.22
N GLU A 56 -12.37 -2.53 -1.80
CA GLU A 56 -11.06 -2.79 -1.21
C GLU A 56 -10.29 -1.50 -0.93
N TYR A 57 -10.29 -0.52 -1.85
CA TYR A 57 -9.69 0.78 -1.59
C TYR A 57 -10.41 1.56 -0.47
N CYS A 58 -11.73 1.48 -0.40
CA CYS A 58 -12.53 2.08 0.68
C CYS A 58 -12.20 1.48 2.07
N ILE A 59 -11.70 0.24 2.14
CA ILE A 59 -11.23 -0.39 3.38
C ILE A 59 -9.75 -0.09 3.62
N TYR A 60 -8.92 -0.26 2.59
CA TYR A 60 -7.47 -0.09 2.65
C TYR A 60 -7.08 1.33 3.09
N ILE A 61 -7.59 2.36 2.41
CA ILE A 61 -7.14 3.74 2.60
C ILE A 61 -7.44 4.24 4.03
N PRO A 62 -8.65 4.06 4.60
CA PRO A 62 -8.93 4.51 5.97
C PRO A 62 -8.12 3.77 7.02
N ILE A 63 -7.99 2.44 6.92
CA ILE A 63 -7.22 1.63 7.88
C ILE A 63 -5.74 2.04 7.84
N PHE A 64 -5.16 2.13 6.63
CA PHE A 64 -3.80 2.59 6.46
C PHE A 64 -3.59 3.98 7.06
N SER A 65 -4.47 4.93 6.72
CA SER A 65 -4.39 6.32 7.17
C SER A 65 -4.49 6.43 8.70
N TYR A 66 -5.39 5.66 9.31
CA TYR A 66 -5.57 5.62 10.75
C TYR A 66 -4.33 5.06 11.47
N LEU A 67 -3.84 3.89 11.03
CA LEU A 67 -2.65 3.27 11.61
C LEU A 67 -1.41 4.15 11.43
N PHE A 68 -1.24 4.73 10.24
CA PHE A 68 -0.17 5.67 9.96
C PHE A 68 -0.25 6.92 10.84
N TYR A 69 -1.46 7.44 11.09
CA TYR A 69 -1.64 8.56 12.02
C TYR A 69 -1.26 8.19 13.46
N LEU A 70 -1.72 7.04 13.97
CA LEU A 70 -1.42 6.59 15.33
C LEU A 70 0.08 6.44 15.59
N ASP A 71 0.80 5.78 14.67
CA ASP A 71 2.23 5.54 14.79
C ASP A 71 3.05 6.84 14.72
N ASN A 72 2.54 7.86 14.04
CA ASN A 72 3.25 9.12 13.78
C ASN A 72 2.70 10.31 14.59
N LYS A 73 1.67 10.10 15.42
CA LYS A 73 0.92 11.16 16.11
C LYS A 73 1.82 12.12 16.87
N ILE A 74 2.83 11.60 17.56
CA ILE A 74 3.75 12.38 18.41
C ILE A 74 4.52 13.41 17.57
N ARG A 75 4.83 13.09 16.30
CA ARG A 75 5.56 13.98 15.40
C ARG A 75 4.72 15.19 14.94
N TYR A 76 3.41 15.09 15.09
CA TYR A 76 2.45 16.12 14.67
C TYR A 76 2.15 17.14 15.78
N TYR A 77 2.73 17.02 16.96
CA TYR A 77 2.60 18.01 18.02
C TYR A 77 3.90 18.79 18.19
N HIS A 78 3.80 20.10 18.42
CA HIS A 78 4.93 20.90 18.85
C HIS A 78 5.32 20.51 20.27
N LEU A 79 6.58 20.12 20.49
CA LEU A 79 7.08 19.69 21.80
C LEU A 79 6.99 20.80 22.85
N GLU A 80 7.13 22.05 22.44
CA GLU A 80 7.14 23.22 23.33
C GLU A 80 5.74 23.76 23.64
N THR A 81 4.84 23.76 22.66
CA THR A 81 3.51 24.40 22.80
C THR A 81 2.36 23.39 22.93
N GLY A 82 2.61 22.10 22.72
CA GLY A 82 1.58 21.06 22.70
C GLY A 82 0.53 21.22 21.59
N LYS A 83 0.69 22.20 20.69
CA LYS A 83 -0.26 22.46 19.60
C LYS A 83 -0.01 21.53 18.42
N LYS A 84 -1.09 21.13 17.75
CA LYS A 84 -1.04 20.29 16.55
C LYS A 84 -0.48 21.08 15.37
N ASN A 85 0.57 20.55 14.73
CA ASN A 85 1.21 21.11 13.56
C ASN A 85 0.51 20.61 12.28
N TYR A 86 -0.56 21.30 11.89
CA TYR A 86 -1.32 20.97 10.68
C TYR A 86 -0.49 21.08 9.39
N ASN A 87 0.49 21.97 9.34
CA ASN A 87 1.40 22.09 8.18
C ASN A 87 2.22 20.82 7.97
N ARG A 88 2.67 20.17 9.05
CA ARG A 88 3.40 18.91 8.98
C ARG A 88 2.51 17.77 8.50
N ILE A 89 1.28 17.68 9.00
CA ILE A 89 0.30 16.67 8.55
C ILE A 89 0.02 16.84 7.06
N ARG A 90 -0.26 18.06 6.61
CA ARG A 90 -0.52 18.35 5.19
C ARG A 90 0.68 18.01 4.30
N THR A 91 1.89 18.29 4.78
CA THR A 91 3.13 17.95 4.07
C THR A 91 3.31 16.43 3.97
N ASP A 92 3.09 15.70 5.05
CA ASP A 92 3.23 14.23 5.06
C ASP A 92 2.16 13.56 4.19
N ILE A 93 0.92 14.08 4.15
CA ILE A 93 -0.13 13.62 3.23
C ILE A 93 0.31 13.82 1.77
N LYS A 94 0.81 15.01 1.40
CA LYS A 94 1.30 15.25 0.03
C LYS A 94 2.41 14.28 -0.35
N LYS A 95 3.36 14.06 0.55
CA LYS A 95 4.47 13.12 0.35
C LYS A 95 3.99 11.67 0.19
N LEU A 96 3.01 11.26 0.99
CA LEU A 96 2.38 9.94 0.86
C LEU A 96 1.72 9.79 -0.51
N ILE A 97 0.88 10.75 -0.92
CA ILE A 97 0.22 10.72 -2.24
C ILE A 97 1.27 10.62 -3.36
N THR A 98 2.33 11.42 -3.31
CA THR A 98 3.43 11.35 -4.30
C THR A 98 4.11 9.98 -4.30
N ALA A 99 4.43 9.42 -3.12
CA ALA A 99 5.11 8.13 -3.02
C ALA A 99 4.23 6.97 -3.52
N PHE A 100 2.94 6.97 -3.17
CA PHE A 100 1.97 5.99 -3.66
C PHE A 100 1.76 6.11 -5.17
N ALA A 101 1.61 7.32 -5.72
CA ALA A 101 1.41 7.51 -7.15
C ALA A 101 2.56 6.95 -7.99
N ILE A 102 3.82 7.19 -7.59
CA ILE A 102 5.00 6.63 -8.25
C ILE A 102 4.99 5.10 -8.19
N SER A 103 4.72 4.56 -6.99
CA SER A 103 4.79 3.11 -6.74
C SER A 103 3.67 2.35 -7.44
N GLU A 104 2.45 2.91 -7.45
CA GLU A 104 1.28 2.34 -8.13
C GLU A 104 1.43 2.34 -9.65
N THR A 105 1.99 3.41 -10.20
CA THR A 105 2.27 3.48 -11.64
C THR A 105 3.25 2.37 -12.05
N ILE A 106 4.33 2.20 -11.29
CA ILE A 106 5.33 1.15 -11.56
C ILE A 106 4.75 -0.24 -11.34
N TYR A 107 3.96 -0.44 -10.28
CA TYR A 107 3.24 -1.69 -10.04
C TYR A 107 2.35 -2.07 -11.21
N SER A 108 1.52 -1.14 -11.67
CA SER A 108 0.57 -1.34 -12.76
C SER A 108 1.28 -1.71 -14.06
N VAL A 109 2.31 -0.96 -14.44
CA VAL A 109 3.11 -1.25 -15.64
C VAL A 109 3.83 -2.59 -15.53
N SER A 110 4.47 -2.86 -14.38
CA SER A 110 5.21 -4.11 -14.15
C SER A 110 4.29 -5.32 -14.25
N LYS A 111 3.10 -5.26 -13.62
CA LYS A 111 2.12 -6.35 -13.68
C LYS A 111 1.67 -6.62 -15.11
N VAL A 112 1.33 -5.58 -15.87
CA VAL A 112 0.89 -5.72 -17.27
C VAL A 112 1.98 -6.33 -18.12
N VAL A 113 3.21 -5.83 -18.02
CA VAL A 113 4.36 -6.35 -18.80
C VAL A 113 4.66 -7.79 -18.43
N LEU A 114 4.75 -8.13 -17.13
CA LEU A 114 5.03 -9.48 -16.68
C LEU A 114 3.95 -10.47 -17.13
N HIS A 115 2.68 -10.11 -16.98
CA HIS A 115 1.56 -10.94 -17.40
C HIS A 115 1.63 -11.19 -18.92
N TYR A 116 1.81 -10.14 -19.73
CA TYR A 116 1.91 -10.26 -21.18
C TYR A 116 3.07 -11.17 -21.62
N GLN A 117 4.26 -10.99 -21.04
CA GLN A 117 5.43 -11.82 -21.36
C GLN A 117 5.22 -13.29 -21.00
N LEU A 118 4.64 -13.56 -19.82
CA LEU A 118 4.35 -14.93 -19.37
C LEU A 118 3.30 -15.62 -20.24
N LEU A 119 2.29 -14.89 -20.74
CA LEU A 119 1.31 -15.45 -21.67
C LEU A 119 1.93 -15.83 -23.02
N ILE A 120 2.84 -15.00 -23.55
CA ILE A 120 3.55 -15.30 -24.81
C ILE A 120 4.37 -16.57 -24.69
N LEU A 121 4.98 -16.81 -23.53
CA LEU A 121 5.78 -18.01 -23.29
C LEU A 121 4.94 -19.28 -23.31
N GLY A 122 3.63 -19.21 -22.99
CA GLY A 122 2.69 -20.32 -23.16
C GLY A 122 2.94 -21.55 -22.29
N PHE A 123 3.88 -21.50 -21.34
CA PHE A 123 4.27 -22.65 -20.51
C PHE A 123 3.33 -22.95 -19.34
N ILE A 124 2.49 -22.00 -18.96
CA ILE A 124 1.63 -22.06 -17.76
C ILE A 124 0.24 -21.52 -18.08
N GLU A 125 -0.76 -21.96 -17.32
CA GLU A 125 -2.13 -21.52 -17.54
C GLU A 125 -2.30 -20.00 -17.28
N PRO A 126 -3.23 -19.32 -17.99
CA PRO A 126 -3.44 -17.88 -17.82
C PRO A 126 -3.70 -17.44 -16.38
N TYR A 127 -4.37 -18.27 -15.57
CA TYR A 127 -4.60 -17.95 -14.15
C TYR A 127 -3.29 -17.95 -13.36
N GLN A 128 -2.41 -18.94 -13.59
CA GLN A 128 -1.10 -19.06 -12.93
C GLN A 128 -0.21 -17.89 -13.31
N THR A 129 -0.23 -17.53 -14.60
CA THR A 129 0.45 -16.36 -15.12
C THR A 129 0.05 -15.09 -14.37
N SER A 130 -1.26 -14.86 -14.21
CA SER A 130 -1.77 -13.69 -13.50
C SER A 130 -1.35 -13.65 -12.03
N MET A 131 -1.38 -14.81 -11.35
CA MET A 131 -0.96 -14.92 -9.95
C MET A 131 0.54 -14.60 -9.81
N ILE A 132 1.39 -15.21 -10.63
CA ILE A 132 2.84 -14.98 -10.62
C ILE A 132 3.15 -13.52 -10.93
N ALA A 133 2.54 -12.95 -11.97
CA ALA A 133 2.74 -11.55 -12.34
C ALA A 133 2.30 -10.59 -11.21
N SER A 134 1.17 -10.88 -10.55
CA SER A 134 0.68 -10.07 -9.44
C SER A 134 1.58 -10.16 -8.21
N THR A 135 2.05 -11.35 -7.85
CA THR A 135 2.98 -11.55 -6.72
C THR A 135 4.30 -10.83 -6.97
N ILE A 136 4.88 -10.98 -8.16
CA ILE A 136 6.15 -10.30 -8.51
C ILE A 136 5.95 -8.78 -8.53
N ALA A 137 4.89 -8.29 -9.17
CA ALA A 137 4.60 -6.87 -9.18
C ALA A 137 4.40 -6.31 -7.77
N TRP A 138 3.76 -7.07 -6.87
CA TRP A 138 3.57 -6.65 -5.48
C TRP A 138 4.89 -6.59 -4.70
N ILE A 139 5.83 -7.52 -4.95
CA ILE A 139 7.19 -7.43 -4.41
C ILE A 139 7.89 -6.17 -4.92
N ILE A 140 7.79 -5.88 -6.23
CA ILE A 140 8.34 -4.66 -6.84
C ILE A 140 7.72 -3.42 -6.18
N PHE A 141 6.39 -3.39 -6.01
CA PHE A 141 5.69 -2.30 -5.34
C PHE A 141 6.25 -2.04 -3.94
N LEU A 142 6.43 -3.09 -3.13
CA LEU A 142 6.97 -2.96 -1.78
C LEU A 142 8.40 -2.40 -1.78
N LEU A 143 9.22 -2.76 -2.76
CA LEU A 143 10.55 -2.17 -2.91
C LEU A 143 10.46 -0.69 -3.31
N ILE A 144 9.66 -0.37 -4.32
CA ILE A 144 9.53 0.98 -4.87
C ILE A 144 8.86 1.95 -3.88
N ILE A 145 7.87 1.52 -3.10
CA ILE A 145 7.23 2.39 -2.10
C ILE A 145 8.21 2.78 -0.99
N ASN A 146 9.10 1.86 -0.58
CA ASN A 146 10.15 2.18 0.39
C ASN A 146 11.17 3.18 -0.17
N LEU A 147 11.55 3.04 -1.44
CA LEU A 147 12.42 4.00 -2.13
C LEU A 147 11.74 5.37 -2.31
N SER A 148 10.48 5.38 -2.73
CA SER A 148 9.68 6.59 -2.94
C SER A 148 9.49 7.37 -1.64
N VAL A 149 9.16 6.68 -0.54
CA VAL A 149 9.05 7.25 0.82
C VAL A 149 10.37 7.90 1.26
N LYS A 150 11.50 7.28 0.93
CA LYS A 150 12.83 7.84 1.18
C LYS A 150 13.10 9.07 0.29
N ALA A 151 12.76 9.01 -1.00
CA ALA A 151 12.98 10.10 -1.95
C ALA A 151 12.19 11.37 -1.60
N VAL A 152 10.93 11.22 -1.18
CA VAL A 152 10.10 12.34 -0.72
C VAL A 152 10.43 12.81 0.70
N HIS A 153 11.44 12.20 1.33
CA HIS A 153 11.86 12.48 2.72
C HIS A 153 10.66 12.47 3.69
N LEU A 154 9.80 11.45 3.57
CA LEU A 154 8.65 11.30 4.48
C LEU A 154 9.13 11.15 5.93
N PHE A 155 10.19 10.36 6.11
CA PHE A 155 10.90 10.24 7.37
C PHE A 155 12.21 11.00 7.25
N LYS A 156 12.42 11.99 8.13
CA LYS A 156 13.73 12.63 8.25
C LYS A 156 14.72 11.58 8.73
N SER A 157 15.85 11.42 8.04
CA SER A 157 16.97 10.68 8.62
C SER A 157 17.34 11.41 9.91
N LYS A 158 17.27 10.69 11.04
CA LYS A 158 17.99 11.11 12.24
C LYS A 158 19.49 10.98 12.00
#